data_AF-A0A4S4MCZ6-F1
#
_entry.id   AF-A0A4S4MCZ6-F1
#
_cell.length_a   1.000
_cell.length_b   1.000
_cell.length_c   1.000
_cell.angle_alpha   90.00
_cell.angle_beta   90.00
_cell.angle_gamma   90.00
#
_symmetry.space_group_name_H-M   'P 1'
#
loop_
_entity.id
_entity.type
_entity.pdbx_description
1 polymer ?
#
loop_
_entity_poly.entity_id
_entity_poly.type
_entity_poly.pdbx_seq_one_letter_code
_entity_poly.pdbx_strand_id
1 'polypeptide(L)'
;MVVKSEPPPYSTLSSADIFTKPTSPPSNFQHVQHNAALKGTYVIDASLKVPDDLLDATSGRRNKNLYLESMTGEIEADIWIVGKEFNLLDQRGTGSSSETRPRAVVDVNGITTRAVKHRINLHTTPGNPCTISIYAGVDVYLAIPSDFVGPISLKVTGNQNVHYSEGIQSILTTFSEANGKRRCFAGDIRMAEYKGERSWTGSTIDVTIEKCGSLFMFVLGEEPPVAPGGCTIM
;
A
#
# COMPACT_ATOMS: atom_id res chain seq x y z
N MET A 1 13.45 23.79 -52.99
CA MET A 1 12.42 22.85 -52.49
C MET A 1 12.87 22.40 -51.11
N VAL A 2 12.19 22.81 -50.05
CA VAL A 2 12.52 22.44 -48.67
C VAL A 2 11.58 21.30 -48.26
N VAL A 3 12.14 20.13 -48.00
CA VAL A 3 11.39 18.95 -47.55
C VAL A 3 11.10 19.14 -46.06
N LYS A 4 9.83 19.32 -45.70
CA LYS A 4 9.36 19.31 -44.30
C LYS A 4 9.33 17.84 -43.84
N SER A 5 10.21 17.47 -42.91
CA SER A 5 10.12 16.19 -42.21
C SER A 5 9.06 16.29 -41.11
N GLU A 6 8.05 15.42 -41.16
CA GLU A 6 7.07 15.26 -40.09
C GLU A 6 7.74 14.66 -38.84
N PRO A 7 7.36 15.12 -37.63
CA PRO A 7 7.86 14.51 -36.40
C PRO A 7 7.31 13.08 -36.24
N PRO A 8 8.03 12.18 -35.55
CA PRO A 8 7.61 10.80 -35.39
C PRO A 8 6.25 10.74 -34.67
N PRO A 9 5.42 9.72 -34.97
CA PRO A 9 4.15 9.55 -34.27
C PRO A 9 4.43 9.32 -32.79
N TYR A 10 3.95 10.24 -31.95
CA TYR A 10 3.90 10.04 -30.50
C TYR A 10 2.99 8.85 -30.23
N SER A 11 3.57 7.75 -29.73
CA SER A 11 2.82 6.67 -29.11
C SER A 11 2.11 7.23 -27.89
N THR A 12 0.85 7.62 -28.06
CA THR A 12 -0.05 7.88 -26.94
C THR A 12 -0.27 6.55 -26.23
N LEU A 13 0.43 6.33 -25.12
CA LEU A 13 0.09 5.28 -24.17
C LEU A 13 -1.35 5.54 -23.74
N SER A 14 -2.25 4.63 -24.12
CA SER A 14 -3.67 4.70 -23.80
C SER A 14 -3.84 4.64 -22.29
N SER A 15 -4.58 5.58 -21.72
CA SER A 15 -4.92 5.66 -20.29
C SER A 15 -5.77 4.48 -19.78
N ALA A 16 -5.95 3.42 -20.59
CA ALA A 16 -6.76 2.24 -20.29
C ALA A 16 -5.99 1.11 -19.56
N ASP A 17 -4.66 1.18 -19.46
CA ASP A 17 -3.85 0.10 -18.85
C ASP A 17 -3.76 0.17 -17.31
N ILE A 18 -4.42 1.13 -16.66
CA ILE A 18 -4.25 1.39 -15.21
C ILE A 18 -5.06 0.40 -14.34
N PHE A 19 -5.92 -0.43 -14.93
CA PHE A 19 -6.79 -1.39 -14.20
C PHE A 19 -6.80 -2.81 -14.78
N THR A 20 -5.75 -3.24 -15.48
CA THR A 20 -5.67 -4.66 -15.85
C THR A 20 -5.36 -5.49 -14.62
N LYS A 21 -6.37 -6.18 -14.10
CA LYS A 21 -6.24 -7.16 -13.02
C LYS A 21 -5.07 -8.11 -13.36
N PRO A 22 -4.16 -8.40 -12.42
CA PRO A 22 -2.99 -9.23 -12.67
C PRO A 22 -3.40 -10.63 -13.13
N THR A 23 -2.62 -11.21 -14.04
CA THR A 23 -2.82 -12.58 -14.56
C THR A 23 -2.40 -13.66 -13.57
N SER A 24 -1.64 -13.30 -12.53
CA SER A 24 -1.19 -14.23 -11.50
C SER A 24 -2.37 -14.75 -10.67
N PRO A 25 -2.40 -16.06 -10.35
CA PRO A 25 -3.46 -16.61 -9.51
C PRO A 25 -3.41 -15.98 -8.10
N PRO A 26 -4.57 -15.66 -7.51
CA PRO A 26 -4.63 -15.17 -6.14
C PRO A 26 -4.21 -16.25 -5.13
N SER A 27 -3.61 -15.84 -4.03
CA SER A 27 -3.28 -16.70 -2.89
C SER A 27 -3.70 -16.04 -1.58
N ASN A 28 -4.00 -16.81 -0.54
CA ASN A 28 -4.20 -16.28 0.80
C ASN A 28 -2.93 -16.33 1.68
N PHE A 29 -1.84 -16.87 1.15
CA PHE A 29 -0.60 -17.04 1.91
C PHE A 29 0.61 -16.99 0.97
N GLN A 30 1.46 -16.00 1.18
CA GLN A 30 2.75 -15.85 0.50
C GLN A 30 3.79 -15.31 1.49
N HIS A 31 4.91 -16.03 1.64
CA HIS A 31 6.02 -15.64 2.50
C HIS A 31 7.31 -15.65 1.68
N VAL A 32 7.79 -14.47 1.30
CA VAL A 32 8.96 -14.28 0.45
C VAL A 32 10.03 -13.54 1.22
N GLN A 33 11.18 -14.20 1.42
CA GLN A 33 12.31 -13.66 2.14
C GLN A 33 13.57 -13.87 1.31
N HIS A 34 14.16 -12.78 0.82
CA HIS A 34 15.37 -12.82 0.02
C HIS A 34 16.47 -11.94 0.62
N ASN A 35 17.73 -12.36 0.45
CA ASN A 35 18.86 -11.50 0.79
C ASN A 35 19.09 -10.38 -0.25
N ALA A 36 18.57 -10.54 -1.47
CA ALA A 36 18.73 -9.64 -2.60
C ALA A 36 17.47 -8.81 -2.88
N ALA A 37 17.45 -8.10 -4.01
CA ALA A 37 16.28 -7.34 -4.45
C ALA A 37 15.06 -8.28 -4.64
N LEU A 38 13.89 -7.77 -4.28
CA LEU A 38 12.62 -8.47 -4.37
C LEU A 38 11.71 -7.63 -5.27
N LYS A 39 11.41 -8.17 -6.46
CA LYS A 39 10.52 -7.53 -7.43
C LYS A 39 9.39 -8.47 -7.80
N GLY A 40 8.16 -7.97 -7.86
CA GLY A 40 7.06 -8.77 -8.36
C GLY A 40 5.67 -8.25 -8.04
N THR A 41 4.69 -8.96 -8.60
CA THR A 41 3.27 -8.71 -8.39
C THR A 41 2.69 -9.79 -7.49
N TYR A 42 2.03 -9.38 -6.41
CA TYR A 42 1.48 -10.24 -5.37
C TYR A 42 -0.03 -10.09 -5.31
N VAL A 43 -0.76 -11.15 -5.65
CA VAL A 43 -2.22 -11.15 -5.68
C VAL A 43 -2.75 -11.90 -4.46
N ILE A 44 -3.45 -11.19 -3.58
CA ILE A 44 -3.92 -11.68 -2.29
C ILE A 44 -5.43 -11.74 -2.25
N ASP A 45 -5.99 -12.92 -1.98
CA ASP A 45 -7.41 -13.11 -1.70
C ASP A 45 -7.57 -13.71 -0.30
N ALA A 46 -8.02 -12.85 0.63
CA ALA A 46 -8.16 -13.20 2.03
C ALA A 46 -9.22 -14.30 2.30
N SER A 47 -10.09 -14.58 1.32
CA SER A 47 -11.16 -15.57 1.42
C SER A 47 -10.74 -16.98 1.06
N LEU A 48 -9.57 -17.18 0.43
CA LEU A 48 -9.10 -18.52 0.10
C LEU A 48 -8.63 -19.26 1.36
N LYS A 49 -8.83 -20.58 1.41
CA LYS A 49 -8.33 -21.37 2.53
C LYS A 49 -6.82 -21.60 2.38
N VAL A 50 -6.08 -21.35 3.46
CA VAL A 50 -4.67 -21.75 3.54
C VAL A 50 -4.65 -23.24 3.91
N PRO A 51 -3.93 -24.10 3.16
CA PRO A 51 -3.73 -25.49 3.54
C PRO A 51 -3.16 -25.62 4.96
N ASP A 52 -3.69 -26.54 5.76
CA ASP A 52 -3.31 -26.72 7.16
C ASP A 52 -1.80 -27.01 7.33
N ASP A 53 -1.19 -27.69 6.35
CA ASP A 53 0.25 -28.00 6.34
C ASP A 53 1.15 -26.74 6.25
N LEU A 54 0.59 -25.60 5.80
CA LEU A 54 1.30 -24.32 5.73
C LEU A 54 1.05 -23.44 6.97
N LEU A 55 0.07 -23.80 7.79
CA LEU A 55 -0.25 -23.13 9.05
C LEU A 55 0.66 -23.65 10.16
N ASP A 56 1.85 -23.06 10.27
CA ASP A 56 2.78 -23.37 11.35
C ASP A 56 2.17 -22.94 12.71
N ALA A 57 1.81 -23.91 13.55
CA ALA A 57 1.14 -23.68 14.84
C ALA A 57 1.94 -22.84 15.85
N THR A 58 3.20 -22.49 15.57
CA THR A 58 4.17 -22.02 16.58
C THR A 58 4.74 -20.61 16.30
N SER A 59 4.46 -19.97 15.18
CA SER A 59 5.01 -18.63 14.90
C SER A 59 3.94 -17.64 14.45
N GLY A 60 3.58 -16.70 15.33
CA GLY A 60 2.67 -15.58 15.01
C GLY A 60 3.14 -14.68 13.85
N ARG A 61 4.34 -14.92 13.30
CA ARG A 61 4.85 -14.28 12.09
C ARG A 61 4.24 -14.84 10.79
N ARG A 62 3.71 -16.07 10.80
CA ARG A 62 3.15 -16.76 9.61
C ARG A 62 1.63 -16.65 9.48
N ASN A 63 0.95 -15.85 10.30
CA ASN A 63 -0.49 -15.64 10.19
C ASN A 63 -0.86 -14.48 9.24
N LYS A 64 0.05 -14.11 8.34
CA LYS A 64 -0.12 -12.99 7.40
C LYS A 64 -0.41 -13.54 6.02
N ASN A 65 -1.20 -12.81 5.24
CA ASN A 65 -1.54 -13.21 3.89
C ASN A 65 -0.38 -12.94 2.93
N LEU A 66 0.39 -11.87 3.19
CA LEU A 66 1.62 -11.55 2.49
C LEU A 66 2.70 -11.12 3.48
N TYR A 67 3.87 -11.73 3.39
CA TYR A 67 5.09 -11.29 4.06
C TYR A 67 6.21 -11.15 3.03
N LEU A 68 6.73 -9.94 2.88
CA LEU A 68 7.89 -9.64 2.04
C LEU A 68 9.04 -9.19 2.93
N GLU A 69 10.21 -9.80 2.77
CA GLU A 69 11.42 -9.36 3.45
C GLU A 69 12.62 -9.30 2.50
N SER A 70 13.32 -8.17 2.51
CA SER A 70 14.64 -8.02 1.89
C SER A 70 15.66 -7.48 2.89
N MET A 71 16.81 -8.16 3.00
CA MET A 71 17.89 -7.75 3.91
C MET A 71 18.86 -6.75 3.30
N THR A 72 19.11 -6.80 1.98
CA THR A 72 20.10 -5.91 1.35
C THR A 72 19.61 -5.25 0.08
N GLY A 73 18.53 -5.74 -0.51
CA GLY A 73 18.02 -5.27 -1.79
C GLY A 73 16.86 -4.28 -1.65
N GLU A 74 16.48 -3.72 -2.78
CA GLU A 74 15.22 -2.99 -2.90
C GLU A 74 14.02 -3.94 -2.92
N ILE A 75 12.87 -3.43 -2.50
CA ILE A 75 11.56 -4.06 -2.65
C ILE A 75 10.78 -3.24 -3.66
N GLU A 76 10.40 -3.84 -4.78
CA GLU A 76 9.52 -3.28 -5.79
C GLU A 76 8.30 -4.20 -5.93
N ALA A 77 7.21 -3.86 -5.27
CA ALA A 77 6.06 -4.74 -5.11
C ALA A 77 4.77 -4.09 -5.58
N ASP A 78 4.08 -4.75 -6.51
CA ASP A 78 2.68 -4.46 -6.87
C ASP A 78 1.78 -5.40 -6.09
N ILE A 79 1.10 -4.90 -5.07
CA ILE A 79 0.28 -5.69 -4.15
C ILE A 79 -1.19 -5.49 -4.50
N TRP A 80 -1.86 -6.56 -4.91
CA TRP A 80 -3.25 -6.56 -5.31
C TRP A 80 -4.09 -7.30 -4.28
N ILE A 81 -4.91 -6.57 -3.53
CA ILE A 81 -5.92 -7.15 -2.64
C ILE A 81 -7.18 -7.35 -3.46
N VAL A 82 -7.51 -8.61 -3.69
CA VAL A 82 -8.67 -9.05 -4.46
C VAL A 82 -9.60 -9.88 -3.58
N GLY A 83 -10.82 -10.07 -4.05
CA GLY A 83 -11.76 -11.01 -3.47
C GLY A 83 -13.09 -10.94 -4.21
N LYS A 84 -14.08 -11.66 -3.72
CA LYS A 84 -15.43 -11.58 -4.27
C LYS A 84 -16.01 -10.20 -3.94
N GLU A 85 -16.57 -9.53 -4.94
CA GLU A 85 -17.35 -8.31 -4.71
C GLU A 85 -18.52 -8.66 -3.80
N PHE A 86 -18.47 -8.17 -2.56
CA PHE A 86 -19.63 -8.27 -1.67
C PHE A 86 -20.63 -7.21 -2.09
N ASN A 87 -21.67 -7.63 -2.81
CA ASN A 87 -22.81 -6.76 -3.10
C ASN A 87 -23.38 -6.23 -1.79
N LEU A 88 -23.30 -4.91 -1.60
CA LEU A 88 -23.85 -4.21 -0.43
C LEU A 88 -25.39 -4.33 -0.32
N LEU A 89 -26.05 -4.91 -1.34
CA LEU A 89 -27.49 -5.16 -1.39
C LEU A 89 -27.93 -6.42 -0.62
N ASP A 90 -27.02 -7.38 -0.36
CA ASP A 90 -27.36 -8.61 0.36
C ASP A 90 -27.52 -8.41 1.87
N GLN A 91 -27.23 -7.22 2.41
CA GLN A 91 -27.44 -6.90 3.83
C GLN A 91 -28.90 -6.60 4.19
N ARG A 92 -29.82 -6.49 3.21
CA ARG A 92 -31.25 -6.20 3.47
C ARG A 92 -32.17 -7.42 3.47
N GLY A 93 -31.67 -8.61 3.16
CA GLY A 93 -32.50 -9.80 3.03
C GLY A 93 -31.97 -10.96 3.88
N THR A 94 -32.77 -11.37 4.87
CA THR A 94 -32.67 -12.63 5.62
C THR A 94 -31.46 -12.82 6.53
N GLY A 95 -31.73 -12.86 7.83
CA GLY A 95 -30.72 -13.08 8.86
C GLY A 95 -30.01 -14.42 8.70
N SER A 96 -28.70 -14.36 8.50
CA SER A 96 -27.77 -15.43 8.85
C SER A 96 -26.36 -14.84 8.84
N SER A 97 -25.71 -14.84 10.01
CA SER A 97 -24.30 -14.52 10.27
C SER A 97 -23.76 -13.19 9.74
N SER A 98 -23.44 -12.29 10.68
CA SER A 98 -22.45 -11.23 10.50
C SER A 98 -21.08 -11.88 10.19
N GLU A 99 -20.88 -12.39 8.97
CA GLU A 99 -19.57 -12.80 8.51
C GLU A 99 -18.73 -11.54 8.36
N THR A 100 -17.92 -11.26 9.37
CA THR A 100 -16.86 -10.27 9.30
C THR A 100 -16.02 -10.57 8.08
N ARG A 101 -16.00 -9.62 7.12
CA ARG A 101 -15.23 -9.76 5.89
C ARG A 101 -13.77 -10.07 6.22
N PRO A 102 -13.17 -11.09 5.60
CA PRO A 102 -11.76 -11.40 5.86
C PRO A 102 -10.92 -10.21 5.42
N ARG A 103 -10.06 -9.74 6.33
CA ARG A 103 -9.12 -8.66 6.07
C ARG A 103 -7.79 -9.23 5.67
N ALA A 104 -7.24 -8.77 4.54
CA ALA A 104 -5.88 -9.12 4.15
C ALA A 104 -4.86 -8.44 5.09
N VAL A 105 -3.86 -9.18 5.55
CA VAL A 105 -2.75 -8.70 6.36
C VAL A 105 -1.46 -8.83 5.55
N VAL A 106 -0.84 -7.68 5.28
CA VAL A 106 0.35 -7.52 4.46
C VAL A 106 1.45 -6.90 5.30
N ASP A 107 2.63 -7.53 5.32
CA ASP A 107 3.82 -6.95 5.90
C ASP A 107 4.95 -6.88 4.90
N VAL A 108 5.60 -5.72 4.84
CA VAL A 108 6.76 -5.44 4.00
C VAL A 108 7.92 -4.99 4.88
N ASN A 109 9.00 -5.76 4.90
CA ASN A 109 10.16 -5.54 5.74
C ASN A 109 11.44 -5.34 4.91
N GLY A 110 11.93 -4.10 4.85
CA GLY A 110 13.08 -3.68 4.05
C GLY A 110 14.17 -3.04 4.91
N ILE A 111 14.96 -3.86 5.58
CA ILE A 111 16.01 -3.39 6.51
C ILE A 111 17.35 -3.47 5.81
N THR A 112 17.66 -2.47 5.00
CA THR A 112 18.94 -2.36 4.31
C THR A 112 19.71 -1.13 4.77
N THR A 113 21.03 -1.21 4.74
CA THR A 113 21.94 -0.08 4.96
C THR A 113 22.47 0.50 3.65
N ARG A 114 22.08 -0.09 2.51
CA ARG A 114 22.46 0.39 1.18
C ARG A 114 21.57 1.55 0.77
N ALA A 115 22.10 2.45 -0.06
CA ALA A 115 21.33 3.52 -0.68
C ALA A 115 20.42 2.95 -1.78
N VAL A 116 19.31 2.34 -1.37
CA VAL A 116 18.24 1.86 -2.24
C VAL A 116 16.92 2.49 -1.81
N LYS A 117 15.89 2.36 -2.65
CA LYS A 117 14.53 2.81 -2.35
C LYS A 117 13.57 1.64 -2.46
N HIS A 118 12.51 1.65 -1.68
CA HIS A 118 11.43 0.68 -1.81
C HIS A 118 10.27 1.32 -2.54
N ARG A 119 9.65 0.58 -3.46
CA ARG A 119 8.46 0.99 -4.18
C ARG A 119 7.37 -0.03 -3.92
N ILE A 120 6.28 0.41 -3.32
CA ILE A 120 5.12 -0.41 -3.01
C ILE A 120 3.91 0.26 -3.64
N ASN A 121 3.26 -0.44 -4.55
CA ASN A 121 2.00 -0.02 -5.16
C ASN A 121 0.88 -0.89 -4.59
N LEU A 122 -0.02 -0.30 -3.82
CA LEU A 122 -1.15 -1.00 -3.23
C LEU A 122 -2.38 -0.81 -4.11
N HIS A 123 -2.92 -1.91 -4.61
CA HIS A 123 -4.18 -1.99 -5.33
C HIS A 123 -5.21 -2.72 -4.48
N THR A 124 -6.44 -2.21 -4.41
CA THR A 124 -7.52 -2.86 -3.68
C THR A 124 -8.79 -2.89 -4.53
N THR A 125 -9.46 -4.04 -4.62
CA THR A 125 -10.81 -4.09 -5.19
C THR A 125 -11.84 -3.65 -4.14
N PRO A 126 -12.91 -2.92 -4.54
CA PRO A 126 -13.94 -2.46 -3.61
C PRO A 126 -14.46 -3.56 -2.67
N GLY A 127 -14.59 -3.24 -1.39
CA GLY A 127 -15.12 -4.16 -0.38
C GLY A 127 -14.11 -5.17 0.20
N ASN A 128 -12.84 -5.13 -0.20
CA ASN A 128 -11.78 -6.03 0.28
C ASN A 128 -10.80 -5.25 1.19
N PRO A 129 -11.01 -5.25 2.52
CA PRO A 129 -10.17 -4.47 3.42
C PRO A 129 -8.79 -5.10 3.61
N CYS A 130 -7.77 -4.27 3.85
CA CYS A 130 -6.43 -4.74 4.16
C CYS A 130 -5.77 -3.94 5.28
N THR A 131 -4.91 -4.59 6.06
CA THR A 131 -3.90 -3.93 6.90
C THR A 131 -2.56 -4.11 6.20
N ILE A 132 -1.88 -3.01 5.88
CA ILE A 132 -0.51 -3.03 5.36
C ILE A 132 0.43 -2.41 6.39
N SER A 133 1.45 -3.18 6.78
CA SER A 133 2.53 -2.74 7.66
C SER A 133 3.83 -2.67 6.87
N ILE A 134 4.45 -1.50 6.80
CA ILE A 134 5.73 -1.29 6.12
C ILE A 134 6.77 -0.90 7.14
N TYR A 135 7.87 -1.63 7.19
CA TYR A 135 9.03 -1.32 8.00
C TYR A 135 10.25 -1.18 7.09
N ALA A 136 10.91 -0.01 7.13
CA ALA A 136 12.06 0.26 6.29
C ALA A 136 13.13 1.09 6.99
N GLY A 137 14.39 0.91 6.58
CA GLY A 137 15.51 1.77 6.99
C GLY A 137 15.93 2.81 5.94
N VAL A 138 15.20 2.88 4.83
CA VAL A 138 15.50 3.65 3.62
C VAL A 138 14.25 4.34 3.08
N ASP A 139 14.38 5.06 1.98
CA ASP A 139 13.25 5.73 1.33
C ASP A 139 12.18 4.74 0.87
N VAL A 140 10.92 5.10 1.13
CA VAL A 140 9.74 4.32 0.74
C VAL A 140 8.84 5.16 -0.15
N TYR A 141 8.55 4.64 -1.33
CA TYR A 141 7.59 5.16 -2.30
C TYR A 141 6.33 4.31 -2.21
N LEU A 142 5.28 4.84 -1.61
CA LEU A 142 4.02 4.14 -1.37
C LEU A 142 2.91 4.77 -2.23
N ALA A 143 2.48 4.05 -3.27
CA ALA A 143 1.30 4.40 -4.04
C ALA A 143 0.07 3.71 -3.44
N ILE A 144 -1.01 4.43 -3.20
CA ILE A 144 -2.28 3.87 -2.69
C ILE A 144 -3.47 4.23 -3.59
N PRO A 145 -4.59 3.51 -3.51
CA PRO A 145 -5.77 3.84 -4.29
C PRO A 145 -6.33 5.21 -3.92
N SER A 146 -6.87 5.95 -4.90
CA SER A 146 -7.47 7.27 -4.69
C SER A 146 -8.71 7.24 -3.79
N ASP A 147 -9.38 6.09 -3.77
CA ASP A 147 -10.58 5.80 -2.99
C ASP A 147 -10.25 5.09 -1.66
N PHE A 148 -8.98 5.05 -1.26
CA PHE A 148 -8.60 4.49 0.03
C PHE A 148 -9.27 5.27 1.16
N VAL A 149 -9.97 4.53 2.03
CA VAL A 149 -10.58 5.06 3.24
C VAL A 149 -10.02 4.29 4.44
N GLY A 150 -9.45 5.02 5.41
CA GLY A 150 -8.98 4.41 6.64
C GLY A 150 -7.89 5.17 7.39
N PRO A 151 -7.57 4.71 8.61
CA PRO A 151 -6.49 5.27 9.41
C PRO A 151 -5.12 4.98 8.79
N ILE A 152 -4.23 5.96 8.90
CA ILE A 152 -2.84 5.89 8.49
C ILE A 152 -1.96 6.27 9.69
N SER A 153 -1.16 5.34 10.18
CA SER A 153 -0.17 5.59 11.24
C SER A 153 1.22 5.65 10.64
N LEU A 154 1.92 6.75 10.87
CA LEU A 154 3.28 6.95 10.41
C LEU A 154 4.19 7.09 11.63
N LYS A 155 5.34 6.42 11.57
CA LYS A 155 6.47 6.62 12.48
C LYS A 155 7.71 6.84 11.63
N VAL A 156 8.02 8.09 11.34
CA VAL A 156 9.16 8.48 10.50
C VAL A 156 10.11 9.32 11.34
N THR A 157 11.37 8.90 11.39
CA THR A 157 12.41 9.59 12.16
C THR A 157 12.81 10.87 11.40
N GLY A 158 12.69 12.04 12.04
CA GLY A 158 12.91 13.35 11.42
C GLY A 158 11.62 14.01 10.93
N ASN A 159 11.33 15.23 11.42
CA ASN A 159 10.03 15.89 11.28
C ASN A 159 9.67 16.32 9.83
N GLN A 160 10.53 16.13 8.83
CA GLN A 160 10.34 16.60 7.45
C GLN A 160 10.49 15.50 6.38
N ASN A 161 10.53 14.24 6.80
CA ASN A 161 10.81 13.10 5.91
C ASN A 161 9.53 12.42 5.40
N VAL A 162 8.42 13.17 5.31
CA VAL A 162 7.14 12.67 4.77
C VAL A 162 6.63 13.64 3.72
N HIS A 163 6.49 13.13 2.50
CA HIS A 163 6.07 13.87 1.32
C HIS A 163 4.79 13.25 0.76
N TYR A 164 3.80 14.10 0.49
CA TYR A 164 2.51 13.70 -0.05
C TYR A 164 2.31 14.33 -1.43
N SER A 165 1.76 13.58 -2.37
CA SER A 165 1.20 14.16 -3.59
C SER A 165 -0.05 14.99 -3.29
N GLU A 166 -0.49 15.81 -4.25
CA GLU A 166 -1.72 16.59 -4.13
C GLU A 166 -2.95 15.68 -3.90
N GLY A 167 -3.02 14.54 -4.59
CA GLY A 167 -4.10 13.57 -4.41
C GLY A 167 -4.20 13.07 -2.96
N ILE A 168 -3.07 12.73 -2.33
CA ILE A 168 -3.06 12.32 -0.92
C ILE A 168 -3.45 13.48 0.00
N GLN A 169 -2.91 14.68 -0.21
CA GLN A 169 -3.25 15.85 0.60
C GLN A 169 -4.75 16.17 0.57
N SER A 170 -5.41 15.93 -0.57
CA SER A 170 -6.84 16.19 -0.73
C SER A 170 -7.75 15.26 0.09
N ILE A 171 -7.27 14.05 0.41
CA ILE A 171 -8.05 13.04 1.16
C ILE A 171 -7.56 12.85 2.60
N LEU A 172 -6.42 13.42 2.99
CA LEU A 172 -5.77 13.16 4.26
C LEU A 172 -6.14 14.19 5.34
N THR A 173 -6.62 13.71 6.47
CA THR A 173 -6.79 14.49 7.70
C THR A 173 -5.78 14.03 8.76
N THR A 174 -4.92 14.92 9.25
CA THR A 174 -4.00 14.61 10.37
C THR A 174 -4.63 14.94 11.71
N PHE A 175 -4.71 13.95 12.61
CA PHE A 175 -5.26 14.11 13.96
C PHE A 175 -4.19 14.48 14.99
N SER A 176 -3.00 13.92 14.86
CA SER A 176 -1.91 14.17 15.80
C SER A 176 -0.56 14.00 15.14
N GLU A 177 0.38 14.86 15.51
CA GLU A 177 1.79 14.76 15.14
C GLU A 177 2.65 15.04 16.37
N ALA A 178 3.39 14.03 16.83
CA ALA A 178 4.26 14.14 17.99
C ALA A 178 5.38 13.09 17.94
N ASN A 179 6.61 13.48 18.26
CA ASN A 179 7.77 12.58 18.37
C ASN A 179 8.00 11.70 17.13
N GLY A 180 7.93 12.28 15.93
CA GLY A 180 8.07 11.55 14.66
C GLY A 180 6.92 10.58 14.38
N LYS A 181 5.84 10.61 15.17
CA LYS A 181 4.63 9.83 14.93
C LYS A 181 3.54 10.74 14.40
N ARG A 182 2.91 10.36 13.30
CA ARG A 182 1.73 11.03 12.73
C ARG A 182 0.57 10.04 12.68
N ARG A 183 -0.60 10.46 13.15
CA ARG A 183 -1.85 9.70 12.99
C ARG A 183 -2.76 10.49 12.08
N CYS A 184 -3.14 9.87 10.98
CA CYS A 184 -4.02 10.45 9.98
C CYS A 184 -5.21 9.53 9.71
N PHE A 185 -6.16 10.06 8.97
CA PHE A 185 -7.21 9.31 8.32
C PHE A 185 -7.34 9.79 6.89
N ALA A 186 -7.40 8.87 5.94
CA ALA A 186 -7.69 9.15 4.54
C ALA A 186 -9.18 8.91 4.25
N GLY A 187 -9.81 9.82 3.51
CA GLY A 187 -11.22 9.80 3.16
C GLY A 187 -12.14 10.56 4.14
N ASP A 188 -13.45 10.44 3.92
CA ASP A 188 -14.46 11.09 4.76
C ASP A 188 -14.70 10.29 6.07
N ILE A 189 -14.19 10.82 7.17
CA ILE A 189 -14.28 10.25 8.53
C ILE A 189 -15.74 10.05 8.96
N ARG A 190 -16.65 10.97 8.59
CA ARG A 190 -18.06 10.94 9.00
C ARG A 190 -18.81 9.86 8.24
N MET A 191 -18.60 9.77 6.93
CA MET A 191 -19.18 8.70 6.12
C MET A 191 -18.64 7.32 6.51
N ALA A 192 -17.38 7.24 6.92
CA ALA A 192 -16.74 6.01 7.37
C ALA A 192 -17.15 5.59 8.80
N GLU A 193 -17.90 6.42 9.52
CA GLU A 193 -18.28 6.20 10.93
C GLU A 193 -17.10 5.82 11.84
N TYR A 194 -15.91 6.39 11.58
CA TYR A 194 -14.69 6.02 12.30
C TYR A 194 -14.75 6.47 13.76
N LYS A 195 -14.85 5.50 14.67
CA LYS A 195 -14.90 5.71 16.13
C LYS A 195 -13.56 5.40 16.83
N GLY A 196 -12.58 4.89 16.08
CA GLY A 196 -11.27 4.49 16.60
C GLY A 196 -10.78 3.18 15.99
N GLU A 197 -9.49 2.94 16.16
CA GLU A 197 -8.76 1.80 15.57
C GLU A 197 -9.37 0.44 15.93
N ARG A 198 -9.80 0.26 17.18
CA ARG A 198 -10.36 -1.02 17.66
C ARG A 198 -11.71 -1.39 17.04
N SER A 199 -12.48 -0.41 16.59
CA SER A 199 -13.78 -0.64 15.94
C SER A 199 -13.70 -0.51 14.43
N TRP A 200 -12.51 -0.24 13.88
CA TRP A 200 -12.34 -0.03 12.46
C TRP A 200 -12.28 -1.36 11.71
N THR A 201 -13.20 -1.57 10.77
CA THR A 201 -13.31 -2.79 9.97
C THR A 201 -12.74 -2.67 8.56
N GLY A 202 -12.48 -1.44 8.08
CA GLY A 202 -11.90 -1.16 6.76
C GLY A 202 -10.38 -1.29 6.69
N SER A 203 -9.76 -0.63 5.72
CA SER A 203 -8.31 -0.76 5.47
C SER A 203 -7.48 0.12 6.41
N THR A 204 -6.25 -0.31 6.74
CA THR A 204 -5.31 0.42 7.60
C THR A 204 -3.92 0.41 6.95
N ILE A 205 -3.21 1.52 7.08
CA ILE A 205 -1.80 1.63 6.67
C ILE A 205 -0.97 2.00 7.90
N ASP A 206 0.06 1.20 8.17
CA ASP A 206 1.06 1.47 9.21
C ASP A 206 2.46 1.51 8.57
N VAL A 207 3.14 2.65 8.64
CA VAL A 207 4.48 2.82 8.07
C VAL A 207 5.45 3.23 9.15
N THR A 208 6.52 2.47 9.30
CA THR A 208 7.68 2.80 10.13
C THR A 208 8.91 2.94 9.27
N ILE A 209 9.48 4.14 9.23
CA ILE A 209 10.78 4.40 8.61
C ILE A 209 11.77 4.77 9.71
N GLU A 210 12.76 3.90 9.88
CA GLU A 210 13.86 4.12 10.81
C GLU A 210 15.03 4.85 10.14
N LYS A 211 15.90 5.41 10.97
CA LYS A 211 17.14 6.09 10.55
C LYS A 211 16.86 7.32 9.68
N CYS A 212 17.34 7.34 8.43
CA CYS A 212 17.39 8.51 7.56
C CYS A 212 16.49 8.40 6.32
N GLY A 213 15.62 7.39 6.24
CA GLY A 213 14.71 7.24 5.12
C GLY A 213 13.57 8.26 5.14
N SER A 214 13.03 8.54 3.97
CA SER A 214 11.83 9.37 3.76
C SER A 214 10.67 8.59 3.19
N LEU A 215 9.45 8.97 3.55
CA LEU A 215 8.21 8.45 2.99
C LEU A 215 7.72 9.39 1.88
N PHE A 216 7.52 8.83 0.69
CA PHE A 216 6.87 9.47 -0.44
C PHE A 216 5.55 8.73 -0.69
N MET A 217 4.45 9.33 -0.29
CA MET A 217 3.12 8.74 -0.41
C MET A 217 2.30 9.47 -1.46
N PHE A 218 1.71 8.72 -2.40
CA PHE A 218 1.00 9.27 -3.55
C PHE A 218 -0.16 8.38 -3.98
N VAL A 219 -1.06 8.91 -4.81
CA VAL A 219 -2.16 8.13 -5.37
C VAL A 219 -1.65 7.29 -6.54
N LEU A 220 -2.19 6.08 -6.70
CA LEU A 220 -1.93 5.23 -7.87
C LEU A 220 -2.18 6.00 -9.17
N GLY A 221 -1.19 5.97 -10.06
CA GLY A 221 -1.23 6.69 -11.35
C GLY A 221 -0.67 8.11 -11.30
N GLU A 222 -0.43 8.69 -10.12
CA GLU A 222 0.30 9.95 -9.98
C GLU A 222 1.81 9.74 -10.02
N GLU A 223 2.55 10.79 -10.37
CA GLU A 223 4.00 10.81 -10.16
C GLU A 223 4.32 10.97 -8.67
N PRO A 224 5.40 10.32 -8.17
CA PRO A 224 5.80 10.50 -6.78
C PRO A 224 6.14 11.95 -6.45
N PRO A 225 5.82 12.44 -5.23
CA PRO A 225 6.21 13.78 -4.82
C PRO A 225 7.73 13.91 -4.79
N VAL A 226 8.23 15.07 -5.20
CA VAL A 226 9.66 15.38 -5.13
C VAL A 226 9.97 15.90 -3.73
N ALA A 227 11.06 15.43 -3.12
CA ALA A 227 11.54 16.03 -1.88
C ALA A 227 11.85 17.51 -2.14
N PRO A 228 11.43 18.45 -1.27
CA PRO A 228 11.80 19.85 -1.41
C PRO A 228 13.33 19.92 -1.42
N GLY A 229 13.89 20.28 -2.58
CA GLY A 229 15.33 20.28 -2.80
C GLY A 229 16.02 21.14 -1.76
N GLY A 230 17.08 20.59 -1.15
CA GLY A 230 18.04 21.41 -0.42
C GLY A 230 18.49 22.56 -1.32
N CYS A 231 18.46 23.77 -0.75
CA CYS A 231 18.85 25.03 -1.37
C CYS A 231 19.94 24.84 -2.44
N THR A 232 19.58 25.00 -3.71
CA THR A 232 20.59 25.18 -4.77
C THR A 232 21.09 26.60 -4.57
N ILE A 233 22.25 26.74 -3.92
CA ILE A 233 22.94 28.02 -3.83
C ILE A 233 23.34 28.39 -5.27
N MET A 234 22.66 29.38 -5.83
CA MET A 234 23.14 30.12 -7.00
C MET A 234 24.13 31.20 -6.56
#